data_AF-A0A227J6Z1-F1
#
_entry.id   AF-A0A227J6Z1-F1
#
_cell.length_a   1.000
_cell.length_b   1.000
_cell.length_c   1.000
_cell.angle_alpha   90.00
_cell.angle_beta   90.00
_cell.angle_gamma   90.00
#
_symmetry.space_group_name_H-M   'P 1'
#
loop_
_entity.id
_entity.type
_entity.pdbx_description
1 polymer ?
#
loop_
_entity_poly.entity_id
_entity_poly.type
_entity_poly.pdbx_seq_one_letter_code
_entity_poly.pdbx_strand_id
1 'polypeptide(L)'
;FHTIIEDSVLLQQGYLQNLVNPQQSRKPLARVAFLGAKGSYSHLASREYFSRKNTELIELNCEHFKEVTRTVESGHADYGVLPIENTSSGSINEVYDLLQHTTLYIVGELTQPIEHCLVATKDIRLEDIK
;
A
#
# COMPACT_ATOMS: atom_id res chain seq x y z
N PHE A 1 -18.92 -0.18 17.89
CA PHE A 1 -19.07 0.99 18.78
C PHE A 1 -17.76 1.42 19.42
N HIS A 2 -16.94 0.52 19.97
CA HIS A 2 -15.64 0.87 20.57
C HIS A 2 -14.67 1.54 19.56
N THR A 3 -14.53 0.96 18.37
CA THR A 3 -13.66 1.45 17.29
C THR A 3 -14.00 2.87 16.82
N ILE A 4 -15.29 3.22 16.80
CA ILE A 4 -15.75 4.57 16.39
C ILE A 4 -15.33 5.61 17.44
N ILE A 5 -15.37 5.24 18.73
CA ILE A 5 -14.95 6.12 19.82
C ILE A 5 -13.43 6.26 19.83
N GLU A 6 -12.69 5.17 19.64
CA GLU A 6 -11.22 5.20 19.54
C GLU A 6 -10.75 6.07 18.37
N ASP A 7 -11.34 5.89 17.18
CA ASP A 7 -11.01 6.72 16.01
C ASP A 7 -11.33 8.20 16.25
N SER A 8 -12.44 8.50 16.93
CA SER A 8 -12.82 9.88 17.24
C SER A 8 -11.87 10.52 18.25
N VAL A 9 -11.45 9.78 19.29
CA VAL A 9 -10.50 10.25 20.29
C VAL A 9 -9.11 10.46 19.68
N LEU A 10 -8.65 9.56 18.82
CA LEU A 10 -7.38 9.68 18.10
C LEU A 10 -7.38 10.91 17.18
N LEU A 11 -8.47 11.16 16.46
CA LEU A 11 -8.67 12.36 15.63
C LEU A 11 -8.60 13.64 16.47
N GLN A 12 -9.28 13.67 17.61
CA GLN A 12 -9.28 14.83 18.51
C GLN A 12 -7.91 15.08 19.15
N GLN A 13 -7.20 14.02 19.55
CA GLN A 13 -5.85 14.13 20.10
C GLN A 13 -4.85 14.62 19.04
N GLY A 14 -4.91 14.09 17.83
CA GLY A 14 -4.07 14.57 16.71
C GLY A 14 -4.35 16.03 16.37
N TYR A 15 -5.62 16.46 16.39
CA TYR A 15 -6.00 17.85 16.18
C TYR A 15 -5.44 18.78 17.28
N LEU A 16 -5.57 18.40 18.55
CA LEU A 16 -5.04 19.16 19.68
C LEU A 16 -3.50 19.25 19.66
N GLN A 17 -2.81 18.16 19.31
CA GLN A 17 -1.35 18.17 19.18
C GLN A 17 -0.88 19.12 18.06
N ASN A 18 -1.59 19.16 16.93
CA ASN A 18 -1.29 20.08 15.84
C ASN A 18 -1.47 21.56 16.24
N LEU A 19 -2.46 21.87 17.09
CA LEU A 19 -2.68 23.22 17.62
C LEU A 19 -1.59 23.64 18.62
N VAL A 20 -1.15 22.70 19.46
CA VAL A 20 -0.11 22.95 20.48
C VAL A 20 1.27 23.13 19.84
N ASN A 21 1.51 22.56 18.65
CA ASN A 21 2.79 22.65 17.99
C ASN A 21 2.67 22.90 16.47
N PRO A 22 2.30 24.13 16.07
CA PRO A 22 1.97 24.45 14.67
C PRO A 22 3.14 24.29 13.68
N GLN A 23 4.38 24.42 14.15
CA GLN A 23 5.61 24.19 13.37
C GLN A 23 5.93 22.70 13.17
N GLN A 24 5.23 21.81 13.89
CA GLN A 24 5.46 20.37 13.92
C GLN A 24 4.21 19.59 13.47
N SER A 25 3.39 20.22 12.62
CA SER A 25 2.31 19.57 11.86
C SER A 25 2.91 18.66 10.78
N ARG A 26 3.70 17.69 11.22
CA ARG A 26 4.33 16.70 10.36
C ARG A 26 3.25 15.72 9.93
N LYS A 27 3.05 15.57 8.62
CA LYS A 27 2.13 14.55 8.10
C LYS A 27 2.48 13.21 8.74
N PRO A 28 1.49 12.40 9.14
CA PRO A 28 1.77 11.07 9.65
C PRO A 28 2.59 10.31 8.60
N LEU A 29 3.63 9.60 9.03
CA LEU A 29 4.54 8.86 8.16
C LEU A 29 4.14 7.38 8.18
N ALA A 30 4.01 6.76 7.02
CA ALA A 30 3.74 5.33 6.89
C ALA A 30 4.79 4.66 6.00
N ARG A 31 5.45 3.64 6.53
CA ARG A 31 6.35 2.76 5.77
C ARG A 31 5.53 1.61 5.19
N VAL A 32 5.51 1.49 3.87
CA VAL A 32 4.67 0.52 3.17
C VAL A 32 5.53 -0.41 2.33
N ALA A 33 5.48 -1.69 2.64
CA ALA A 33 6.10 -2.75 1.85
C ALA A 33 5.14 -3.23 0.76
N PHE A 34 5.65 -3.42 -0.45
CA PHE A 34 4.87 -3.95 -1.57
C PHE A 34 5.75 -4.78 -2.51
N LEU A 35 5.10 -5.65 -3.29
CA LEU A 35 5.78 -6.45 -4.30
C LEU A 35 6.14 -5.60 -5.53
N GLY A 36 7.39 -5.73 -5.98
CA GLY A 36 7.89 -5.15 -7.23
C GLY A 36 8.49 -3.76 -7.07
N ALA A 37 8.86 -3.17 -8.21
CA ALA A 37 9.53 -1.86 -8.26
C ALA A 37 8.55 -0.68 -8.25
N LYS A 38 9.09 0.54 -8.15
CA LYS A 38 8.31 1.77 -8.34
C LYS A 38 7.62 1.76 -9.70
N GLY A 39 6.34 2.10 -9.71
CA GLY A 39 5.46 2.02 -10.88
C GLY A 39 4.75 0.68 -11.05
N SER A 40 5.01 -0.33 -10.20
CA SER A 40 4.19 -1.55 -10.19
C SER A 40 2.74 -1.23 -9.78
N TYR A 41 1.80 -2.11 -10.12
CA TYR A 41 0.42 -1.94 -9.67
C TYR A 41 0.29 -1.94 -8.14
N SER A 42 1.12 -2.71 -7.42
CA SER A 42 1.16 -2.70 -5.95
C SER A 42 1.68 -1.36 -5.39
N HIS A 43 2.65 -0.74 -6.08
CA HIS A 43 3.14 0.60 -5.75
C HIS A 43 2.06 1.66 -5.96
N LEU A 44 1.36 1.62 -7.09
CA LEU A 44 0.25 2.52 -7.40
C LEU A 44 -0.90 2.35 -6.40
N ALA A 45 -1.27 1.11 -6.09
CA ALA A 45 -2.28 0.76 -5.10
C ALA A 45 -1.92 1.31 -3.70
N SER A 46 -0.66 1.14 -3.29
CA SER A 46 -0.16 1.71 -2.03
C SER A 46 -0.34 3.23 -2.01
N ARG A 47 0.10 3.93 -3.07
CA ARG A 47 -0.04 5.39 -3.14
C ARG A 47 -1.50 5.84 -3.14
N GLU A 48 -2.38 5.16 -3.86
CA GLU A 48 -3.80 5.51 -3.89
C GLU A 48 -4.45 5.40 -2.51
N TYR A 49 -4.23 4.28 -1.82
CA TYR A 49 -4.81 4.03 -0.50
C TYR A 49 -4.42 5.10 0.52
N PHE A 50 -3.14 5.48 0.55
CA PHE A 50 -2.61 6.45 1.53
C PHE A 50 -2.78 7.92 1.10
N SER A 51 -2.98 8.21 -0.19
CA SER A 51 -3.28 9.58 -0.66
C SER A 51 -4.55 10.13 -0.02
N ARG A 52 -5.53 9.27 0.25
CA ARG A 52 -6.79 9.63 0.93
C ARG A 52 -6.59 10.02 2.40
N LYS A 53 -5.47 9.65 3.02
CA LYS A 53 -5.20 9.84 4.47
C LYS A 53 -4.26 11.01 4.78
N ASN A 54 -3.85 11.79 3.77
CA ASN A 54 -2.87 12.89 3.90
C ASN A 54 -1.58 12.47 4.63
N THR A 55 -1.15 11.22 4.41
CA THR A 55 0.00 10.55 5.05
C THR A 55 1.22 10.62 4.11
N GLU A 56 2.40 10.88 4.67
CA GLU A 56 3.67 10.77 3.95
C GLU A 56 4.08 9.29 3.83
N LEU A 57 4.54 8.86 2.67
CA LEU A 57 4.83 7.46 2.36
C LEU A 57 6.33 7.20 2.23
N ILE A 58 6.80 6.16 2.91
CA ILE A 58 8.09 5.53 2.63
C ILE A 58 7.81 4.20 1.97
N GLU A 59 8.29 4.06 0.74
CA GLU A 59 8.03 2.93 -0.13
C GLU A 59 9.16 1.90 -0.03
N LEU A 60 8.82 0.68 0.36
CA LEU A 60 9.77 -0.43 0.48
C LEU A 60 9.42 -1.48 -0.58
N ASN A 61 10.30 -1.62 -1.57
CA ASN A 61 10.16 -2.64 -2.61
C ASN A 61 10.63 -4.00 -2.08
N CYS A 62 9.82 -5.03 -2.31
CA CYS A 62 10.14 -6.41 -2.01
C CYS A 62 10.11 -7.25 -3.31
N GLU A 63 10.90 -8.32 -3.34
CA GLU A 63 10.96 -9.23 -4.49
C GLU A 63 9.92 -10.36 -4.40
N HIS A 64 9.47 -10.69 -3.20
CA HIS A 64 8.55 -11.81 -2.94
C HIS A 64 7.45 -11.41 -1.95
N PHE A 65 6.27 -12.04 -2.04
CA PHE A 65 5.17 -11.78 -1.09
C PHE A 65 5.55 -12.10 0.36
N LYS A 66 6.33 -13.17 0.56
CA LYS A 66 6.86 -13.55 1.88
C LYS A 66 7.77 -12.49 2.49
N GLU A 67 8.48 -11.74 1.65
CA GLU A 67 9.33 -10.66 2.10
C GLU A 67 8.50 -9.45 2.55
N VAL A 68 7.38 -9.16 1.88
CA VAL A 68 6.43 -8.12 2.30
C VAL A 68 5.90 -8.44 3.70
N THR A 69 5.38 -9.65 3.93
CA THR A 69 4.85 -10.03 5.25
C THR A 69 5.93 -9.98 6.33
N ARG A 70 7.12 -10.53 6.06
CA ARG A 70 8.24 -10.53 7.02
C ARG A 70 8.74 -9.13 7.35
N THR A 71 8.76 -8.22 6.38
CA THR A 71 9.16 -6.81 6.57
C THR A 71 8.20 -6.10 7.51
N VAL A 72 6.89 -6.38 7.41
CA VAL A 72 5.88 -5.84 8.33
C VAL A 72 5.97 -6.50 9.71
N GLU A 73 6.09 -7.83 9.78
CA GLU A 73 6.22 -8.56 11.06
C GLU A 73 7.44 -8.15 11.88
N SER A 74 8.56 -7.83 11.19
CA SER A 74 9.77 -7.35 11.84
C SER A 74 9.74 -5.86 12.23
N GLY A 75 8.65 -5.14 11.93
CA GLY A 75 8.49 -3.71 12.21
C GLY A 75 9.30 -2.78 11.32
N HIS A 76 9.90 -3.30 10.23
CA HIS A 76 10.59 -2.48 9.23
C HIS A 76 9.61 -1.70 8.36
N ALA A 77 8.44 -2.27 8.08
CA ALA A 77 7.28 -1.60 7.48
C ALA A 77 6.13 -1.53 8.49
N ASP A 78 5.33 -0.47 8.39
CA ASP A 78 4.10 -0.31 9.19
C ASP A 78 2.92 -1.02 8.51
N TYR A 79 2.94 -1.10 7.17
CA TYR A 79 1.90 -1.75 6.37
C TYR A 79 2.50 -2.57 5.23
N GLY A 80 1.80 -3.62 4.83
CA GLY A 80 2.10 -4.41 3.64
C GLY A 80 0.92 -4.39 2.67
N VAL A 81 1.19 -4.20 1.38
CA VAL A 81 0.16 -4.29 0.33
C VAL A 81 0.35 -5.59 -0.43
N LEU A 82 -0.66 -6.45 -0.35
CA LEU A 82 -0.69 -7.77 -0.97
C LEU A 82 -1.95 -7.92 -1.83
N PRO A 83 -1.84 -8.40 -3.07
CA PRO A 83 -3.00 -8.70 -3.90
C PRO A 83 -3.60 -10.05 -3.46
N ILE A 84 -4.90 -10.07 -3.17
CA ILE A 84 -5.60 -11.31 -2.78
C ILE A 84 -6.34 -11.97 -3.97
N GLU A 85 -6.76 -11.17 -4.94
CA GLU A 85 -7.55 -11.62 -6.08
C GLU A 85 -7.19 -10.80 -7.32
N ASN A 86 -7.18 -11.46 -8.48
CA ASN A 86 -7.08 -10.83 -9.79
C ASN A 86 -8.24 -11.33 -10.67
N THR A 87 -9.01 -10.43 -11.27
CA THR A 87 -10.12 -10.78 -12.16
C THR A 87 -9.71 -11.64 -13.35
N SER A 88 -8.45 -11.55 -13.80
CA SER A 88 -7.95 -12.32 -14.94
C SER A 88 -7.43 -13.71 -14.58
N SER A 89 -6.88 -13.89 -13.37
CA SER A 89 -6.18 -15.11 -12.96
C SER A 89 -6.79 -15.79 -11.74
N GLY A 90 -7.85 -15.22 -11.18
CA GLY A 90 -8.50 -15.67 -9.96
C GLY A 90 -7.74 -15.30 -8.69
N SER A 91 -8.04 -16.05 -7.63
CA SER A 91 -7.41 -15.90 -6.30
C SER A 91 -5.91 -16.19 -6.33
N ILE A 92 -5.14 -15.43 -5.55
CA ILE A 92 -3.69 -15.60 -5.44
C ILE A 92 -3.37 -16.47 -4.23
N ASN A 93 -3.36 -17.79 -4.42
CA ASN A 93 -3.20 -18.77 -3.34
C ASN A 93 -1.95 -18.54 -2.48
N GLU A 94 -0.84 -18.11 -3.07
CA GLU A 94 0.41 -17.84 -2.33
C GLU A 94 0.20 -16.79 -1.23
N VAL A 95 -0.61 -15.76 -1.49
CA VAL A 95 -0.92 -14.73 -0.50
C VAL A 95 -1.84 -15.29 0.59
N TYR A 96 -2.81 -16.13 0.23
CA TYR A 96 -3.66 -16.81 1.22
C TYR A 96 -2.85 -17.71 2.16
N ASP A 97 -1.92 -18.50 1.61
CA ASP A 97 -1.05 -19.37 2.41
C ASP A 97 -0.18 -18.55 3.36
N LEU A 98 0.35 -17.41 2.90
CA LEU A 98 1.12 -16.50 3.75
C LEU A 98 0.26 -15.89 4.87
N LEU A 99 -0.97 -15.50 4.56
CA LEU A 99 -1.90 -14.93 5.54
C LEU A 99 -2.33 -15.94 6.61
N GLN A 100 -2.32 -17.25 6.31
CA GLN A 100 -2.60 -18.30 7.30
C GLN A 100 -1.46 -18.50 8.32
N HIS A 101 -0.23 -18.15 7.93
CA HIS A 101 0.97 -18.37 8.75
C HIS A 101 1.53 -17.10 9.40
N THR A 102 0.94 -15.95 9.11
CA THR A 102 1.37 -14.66 9.65
C THR A 102 0.59 -14.29 10.93
N THR A 103 1.17 -13.40 11.73
CA THR A 103 0.50 -12.77 12.89
C THR A 103 -0.14 -11.43 12.55
N LEU A 104 -0.10 -11.03 11.28
CA LEU A 104 -0.62 -9.76 10.80
C LEU A 104 -2.15 -9.77 10.64
N TYR A 105 -2.73 -8.57 10.65
CA TYR A 105 -4.17 -8.35 10.47
C TYR A 105 -4.43 -7.50 9.22
N ILE A 106 -5.54 -7.80 8.53
CA ILE A 106 -6.01 -6.99 7.41
C ILE A 106 -6.69 -5.73 7.98
N VAL A 107 -6.15 -4.56 7.63
CA VAL A 107 -6.59 -3.25 8.15
C VAL A 107 -7.25 -2.37 7.08
N GLY A 108 -7.42 -2.90 5.88
CA GLY A 108 -8.05 -2.20 4.76
C GLY A 108 -7.99 -3.00 3.47
N GLU A 109 -8.77 -2.55 2.50
CA GLU A 109 -8.86 -3.13 1.16
C GLU A 109 -8.94 -2.01 0.11
N LEU A 110 -8.53 -2.32 -1.11
CA LEU A 110 -8.77 -1.50 -2.28
C LEU A 110 -8.82 -2.35 -3.55
N THR A 111 -9.48 -1.83 -4.57
CA THR A 111 -9.52 -2.42 -5.91
C THR A 111 -8.77 -1.53 -6.87
N GLN A 112 -7.69 -2.03 -7.46
CA GLN A 112 -6.89 -1.30 -8.45
C GLN A 112 -7.32 -1.70 -9.87
N PRO A 113 -7.86 -0.79 -10.69
CA PRO A 113 -8.09 -1.07 -12.11
C PRO A 113 -6.75 -1.21 -12.83
N ILE A 114 -6.62 -2.28 -13.61
CA ILE A 114 -5.39 -2.63 -14.34
C ILE A 114 -5.55 -2.18 -15.79
N GLU A 115 -4.80 -1.15 -16.18
CA GLU A 115 -4.77 -0.62 -17.55
C GLU A 115 -3.37 -0.81 -18.15
N HIS A 116 -3.29 -1.67 -19.16
CA HIS A 116 -2.03 -1.89 -19.87
C HIS A 116 -1.86 -0.88 -21.00
N CYS A 117 -0.68 -0.26 -21.04
CA CYS A 117 -0.28 0.67 -22.08
C CYS A 117 0.93 0.13 -22.85
N LEU A 118 0.94 0.34 -24.17
CA LEU A 118 2.10 0.07 -25.00
C LEU A 118 3.02 1.29 -24.97
N VAL A 119 4.28 1.08 -24.57
CA VAL A 119 5.27 2.15 -24.43
C VAL A 119 6.48 1.83 -25.31
N ALA A 120 6.91 2.80 -26.11
CA ALA A 120 8.08 2.70 -26.97
C ALA A 120 9.10 3.79 -26.62
N THR A 121 10.38 3.50 -26.83
CA THR A 121 11.48 4.46 -26.59
C THR A 121 11.60 5.54 -27.66
N LYS A 122 10.91 5.35 -28.78
CA LYS A 122 10.88 6.26 -29.93
C LYS A 122 9.48 6.28 -30.52
N ASP A 123 9.18 7.34 -31.26
CA ASP A 123 7.95 7.40 -32.05
C ASP A 123 7.99 6.28 -33.10
N ILE A 124 7.06 5.33 -32.98
CA ILE A 124 6.97 4.14 -33.81
C ILE A 124 5.52 3.90 -34.13
N ARG A 125 5.25 3.59 -35.40
CA ARG A 125 3.90 3.26 -35.84
C ARG A 125 3.59 1.85 -35.37
N LEU A 126 2.32 1.59 -35.04
CA LEU A 126 1.90 0.28 -34.52
C LEU A 126 2.29 -0.88 -35.44
N GLU A 127 2.28 -0.65 -36.77
CA GLU A 127 2.67 -1.61 -37.80
C GLU A 127 4.17 -2.00 -37.79
N ASP A 128 5.02 -1.15 -37.20
CA ASP A 128 6.47 -1.36 -37.17
C ASP A 128 6.91 -2.13 -35.90
N ILE A 129 5.98 -2.43 -34.99
CA ILE A 129 6.21 -3.19 -33.76
C ILE A 129 6.22 -4.69 -34.09
N LYS A 130 7.32 -5.38 -33.76
CA LYS A 130 7.54 -6.81 -34.03
C LYS A 130 7.50 -7.64 -32.76
#